data_AF-A0A0L9V5M9-F1
#
_entry.id   AF-A0A0L9V5M9-F1
#
_cell.length_a   1.000
_cell.length_b   1.000
_cell.length_c   1.000
_cell.angle_alpha   90.00
_cell.angle_beta   90.00
_cell.angle_gamma   90.00
#
_symmetry.space_group_name_H-M   'P 1'
#
loop_
_entity.id
_entity.type
_entity.pdbx_description
1 polymer ?
#
loop_
_entity_poly.entity_id
_entity_poly.type
_entity_poly.pdbx_seq_one_letter_code
_entity_poly.pdbx_strand_id
1 'polypeptide(L)'
;MWRDPGAPADSFYETRPECTDVPKSKFRIKAGKTLSARKWHAAFSPEGYLDIGKTLGRIHRGGIHPSIRGEVWEFLLGCYDPKSTFQERDEIRQRRRDLYNTWKEECRILFPLVGSGRFITAPAVAEDGTQCLDPLVLLEKNPENGPVVLQDVTPPSYLEKITDKRIIQWMLTLHQIGLDVVRTDRTLVFYEKKENLSKLWDILSVYAKIDSDVGYGQGMSDLCSPMIILLNDEADAFWCFERLMRRLMMWALEYDPDLFWMYEEADDKSEEFKGRMKSLRHYGKYERENMKNGGKNGEDPPFPISVFLVASVLKEKSAILLQQAKGLDDVVKVCTSLP
;
A
#
# COMPACT_ATOMS: atom_id res chain seq x y z
N MET A 1 -37.03 12.56 -22.19
CA MET A 1 -36.40 11.86 -21.05
C MET A 1 -35.06 12.54 -20.78
N TRP A 2 -35.02 13.49 -19.84
CA TRP A 2 -33.81 14.25 -19.53
C TRP A 2 -32.75 13.30 -18.94
N ARG A 3 -31.58 13.19 -19.58
CA ARG A 3 -30.46 12.43 -19.00
C ARG A 3 -29.87 13.26 -17.87
N ASP A 4 -29.94 12.75 -16.65
CA ASP A 4 -29.19 13.32 -15.51
C ASP A 4 -27.69 13.38 -15.86
N PRO A 5 -27.09 14.58 -15.96
CA PRO A 5 -25.67 14.73 -16.29
C PRO A 5 -24.76 14.17 -15.18
N GLY A 6 -25.29 14.06 -13.95
CA GLY A 6 -24.61 13.61 -12.75
C GLY A 6 -23.71 14.68 -12.13
N ALA A 7 -23.55 14.62 -10.82
CA ALA A 7 -22.68 15.52 -10.07
C ALA A 7 -21.20 15.08 -10.18
N PRO A 8 -20.25 16.02 -10.29
CA PRO A 8 -18.83 15.72 -10.14
C PRO A 8 -18.53 15.08 -8.79
N ALA A 9 -17.60 14.13 -8.74
CA ALA A 9 -17.07 13.60 -7.48
C ALA A 9 -15.87 14.39 -6.94
N ASP A 10 -15.40 15.40 -7.69
CA ASP A 10 -14.19 16.17 -7.39
C ASP A 10 -14.29 16.89 -6.01
N SER A 11 -15.49 17.22 -5.54
CA SER A 11 -15.68 17.81 -4.21
C SER A 11 -15.38 16.86 -3.04
N PHE A 12 -15.27 15.55 -3.29
CA PHE A 12 -14.91 14.58 -2.24
C PHE A 12 -13.40 14.38 -2.13
N TYR A 13 -12.64 14.87 -3.11
CA TYR A 13 -11.18 14.75 -3.18
C TYR A 13 -10.62 16.12 -3.53
N GLU A 14 -10.72 17.04 -2.58
CA GLU A 14 -10.35 18.43 -2.78
C GLU A 14 -8.89 18.57 -3.21
N THR A 15 -8.71 19.26 -4.33
CA THR A 15 -7.39 19.62 -4.85
C THR A 15 -7.00 20.99 -4.33
N ARG A 16 -5.73 21.19 -4.06
CA ARG A 16 -5.21 22.45 -3.55
C ARG A 16 -5.48 23.59 -4.55
N PRO A 17 -5.85 24.80 -4.08
CA PRO A 17 -6.20 25.92 -4.98
C PRO A 17 -5.11 26.30 -5.98
N GLU A 18 -3.84 26.15 -5.61
CA GLU A 18 -2.67 26.42 -6.46
C GLU A 18 -2.47 25.39 -7.57
N CYS A 19 -3.09 24.21 -7.46
CA CYS A 19 -2.97 23.12 -8.42
C CYS A 19 -4.08 23.22 -9.49
N THR A 20 -3.95 24.15 -10.44
CA THR A 20 -4.99 24.39 -11.47
C THR A 20 -5.02 23.36 -12.59
N ASP A 21 -3.92 22.65 -12.81
CA ASP A 21 -3.74 21.76 -13.96
C ASP A 21 -4.14 20.30 -13.65
N VAL A 22 -4.80 20.05 -12.52
CA VAL A 22 -5.24 18.71 -12.15
C VAL A 22 -6.39 18.28 -13.06
N PRO A 23 -6.28 17.13 -13.76
CA PRO A 23 -7.36 16.61 -14.57
C PRO A 23 -8.64 16.41 -13.75
N LYS A 24 -9.77 16.91 -14.23
CA LYS A 24 -11.07 16.70 -13.57
C LYS A 24 -11.51 15.25 -13.70
N SER A 25 -12.15 14.71 -12.66
CA SER A 25 -12.67 13.36 -12.69
C SER A 25 -13.70 13.18 -13.81
N LYS A 26 -13.52 12.11 -14.58
CA LYS A 26 -14.51 11.65 -15.58
C LYS A 26 -15.70 10.95 -14.93
N PHE A 27 -15.58 10.56 -13.65
CA PHE A 27 -16.67 9.94 -12.91
C PHE A 27 -17.75 10.98 -12.57
N ARG A 28 -19.01 10.58 -12.74
CA ARG A 28 -20.19 11.41 -12.47
C ARG A 28 -21.17 10.62 -11.62
N ILE A 29 -21.52 11.17 -10.47
CA ILE A 29 -22.50 10.62 -9.54
C ILE A 29 -23.89 10.82 -10.15
N LYS A 30 -24.56 9.74 -10.52
CA LYS A 30 -25.86 9.80 -11.21
C LYS A 30 -26.95 9.21 -10.33
N ALA A 31 -28.01 9.99 -10.10
CA ALA A 31 -29.14 9.56 -9.30
C ALA A 31 -29.75 8.28 -9.89
N GLY A 32 -30.08 7.32 -9.02
CA GLY A 32 -30.63 6.03 -9.44
C GLY A 32 -29.63 5.03 -10.05
N LYS A 33 -28.52 5.49 -10.64
CA LYS A 33 -27.49 4.64 -11.26
C LYS A 33 -26.34 4.32 -10.32
N THR A 34 -25.69 5.34 -9.75
CA THR A 34 -24.57 5.17 -8.81
C THR A 34 -25.06 4.47 -7.54
N LEU A 35 -24.25 3.56 -7.00
CA LEU A 35 -24.55 2.90 -5.72
C LEU A 35 -24.53 3.94 -4.61
N SER A 36 -25.71 4.29 -4.09
CA SER A 36 -25.87 5.22 -2.98
C SER A 36 -25.80 4.50 -1.63
N ALA A 37 -25.53 5.26 -0.56
CA ALA A 37 -25.53 4.73 0.81
C ALA A 37 -26.81 3.96 1.14
N ARG A 38 -27.98 4.53 0.86
CA ARG A 38 -29.27 3.85 1.09
C ARG A 38 -29.34 2.48 0.39
N LYS A 39 -28.86 2.39 -0.85
CA LYS A 39 -28.90 1.15 -1.64
C LYS A 39 -27.86 0.14 -1.19
N TRP A 40 -26.72 0.60 -0.69
CA TRP A 40 -25.68 -0.21 -0.07
C TRP A 40 -26.21 -0.88 1.21
N HIS A 41 -26.75 -0.10 2.14
CA HIS A 41 -27.30 -0.64 3.39
C HIS A 41 -28.49 -1.59 3.15
N ALA A 42 -29.32 -1.32 2.14
CA ALA A 42 -30.43 -2.20 1.76
C ALA A 42 -29.97 -3.49 1.03
N ALA A 43 -28.69 -3.64 0.71
CA ALA A 43 -28.16 -4.85 0.08
C ALA A 43 -27.79 -5.94 1.10
N PHE A 44 -27.85 -5.63 2.39
CA PHE A 44 -27.57 -6.56 3.48
C PHE A 44 -28.84 -7.23 3.99
N SER A 45 -28.73 -8.49 4.42
CA SER A 45 -29.75 -9.15 5.23
C SER A 45 -29.78 -8.57 6.65
N PRO A 46 -30.82 -8.84 7.46
CA PRO A 46 -30.85 -8.46 8.87
C PRO A 46 -29.64 -8.95 9.68
N GLU A 47 -29.12 -10.12 9.34
CA GLU A 47 -27.94 -10.75 9.96
C GLU A 47 -26.62 -10.17 9.44
N GLY A 48 -26.65 -9.50 8.28
CA GLY A 48 -25.51 -8.81 7.70
C GLY A 48 -24.86 -9.48 6.51
N TYR A 49 -25.51 -10.47 5.89
CA TYR A 49 -25.02 -11.06 4.63
C TYR A 49 -25.23 -10.10 3.46
N LEU A 50 -24.20 -9.89 2.65
CA LEU A 50 -24.24 -9.01 1.48
C LEU A 50 -24.65 -9.76 0.22
N ASP A 51 -25.68 -9.29 -0.48
CA ASP A 51 -25.95 -9.69 -1.87
C ASP A 51 -24.90 -9.07 -2.81
N ILE A 52 -23.73 -9.71 -2.86
CA ILE A 52 -22.57 -9.23 -3.61
C ILE A 52 -22.84 -9.24 -5.11
N GLY A 53 -23.59 -10.21 -5.63
CA GLY A 53 -23.89 -10.32 -7.06
C GLY A 53 -24.66 -9.12 -7.59
N LYS A 54 -25.79 -8.75 -6.94
CA LYS A 54 -26.55 -7.56 -7.32
C LYS A 54 -25.74 -6.28 -7.12
N THR A 55 -24.92 -6.24 -6.07
CA THR A 55 -24.10 -5.07 -5.73
C THR A 55 -23.02 -4.81 -6.78
N LEU A 56 -22.24 -5.83 -7.14
CA LEU A 56 -21.23 -5.76 -8.21
C LEU A 56 -21.84 -5.34 -9.55
N GLY A 57 -22.99 -5.93 -9.91
CA GLY A 57 -23.69 -5.55 -11.14
C GLY A 57 -24.09 -4.07 -11.19
N ARG A 58 -24.35 -3.43 -10.04
CA ARG A 58 -24.63 -1.99 -9.98
C ARG A 58 -23.34 -1.17 -9.99
N ILE A 59 -22.32 -1.59 -9.25
CA ILE A 59 -20.99 -0.96 -9.22
C ILE A 59 -20.41 -0.87 -10.63
N HIS A 60 -20.43 -1.98 -11.39
CA HIS A 60 -19.93 -2.01 -12.76
C HIS A 60 -20.63 -1.01 -13.69
N ARG A 61 -21.96 -0.83 -13.55
CA ARG A 61 -22.75 0.06 -14.41
C ARG A 61 -22.74 1.52 -13.99
N GLY A 62 -22.66 1.80 -12.69
CA GLY A 62 -22.91 3.13 -12.13
C GLY A 62 -21.83 3.67 -11.20
N GLY A 63 -20.84 2.85 -10.85
CA GLY A 63 -19.82 3.12 -9.84
C GLY A 63 -20.38 3.25 -8.42
N ILE A 64 -19.48 3.64 -7.51
CA ILE A 64 -19.73 3.76 -6.08
C ILE A 64 -19.78 5.24 -5.70
N HIS A 65 -20.80 5.62 -4.93
CA HIS A 65 -20.87 6.97 -4.37
C HIS A 65 -19.68 7.19 -3.41
N PRO A 66 -18.95 8.31 -3.51
CA PRO A 66 -17.72 8.52 -2.72
C PRO A 66 -17.88 8.30 -1.21
N SER A 67 -19.03 8.72 -0.65
CA SER A 67 -19.33 8.61 0.79
C SER A 67 -19.37 7.19 1.35
N ILE A 68 -19.42 6.15 0.51
CA ILE A 68 -19.44 4.74 0.94
C ILE A 68 -18.30 3.93 0.35
N ARG A 69 -17.33 4.58 -0.31
CA ARG A 69 -16.23 3.86 -0.96
C ARG A 69 -15.39 3.07 0.03
N GLY A 70 -15.10 3.61 1.21
CA GLY A 70 -14.38 2.89 2.27
C GLY A 70 -15.04 1.56 2.62
N GLU A 71 -16.31 1.59 3.06
CA GLU A 71 -17.07 0.39 3.41
C GLU A 71 -17.16 -0.63 2.25
N VAL A 72 -17.43 -0.14 1.03
CA VAL A 72 -17.55 -1.01 -0.14
C VAL A 72 -16.21 -1.65 -0.50
N TRP A 73 -15.10 -0.90 -0.37
CA TRP A 73 -13.76 -1.38 -0.71
C TRP A 73 -13.29 -2.47 0.22
N GLU A 74 -13.68 -2.48 1.49
CA GLU A 74 -13.40 -3.59 2.39
C GLU A 74 -13.96 -4.93 1.87
N PHE A 75 -15.12 -4.93 1.21
CA PHE A 75 -15.64 -6.14 0.54
C PHE A 75 -14.96 -6.39 -0.80
N LEU A 76 -14.77 -5.36 -1.62
CA LEU A 76 -14.16 -5.51 -2.94
C LEU A 76 -12.74 -6.03 -2.86
N LEU A 77 -11.96 -5.64 -1.85
CA LEU A 77 -10.58 -6.08 -1.59
C LEU A 77 -10.54 -7.42 -0.84
N GLY A 78 -11.67 -7.96 -0.42
CA GLY A 78 -11.73 -9.23 0.30
C GLY A 78 -11.29 -9.13 1.76
N CYS A 79 -11.36 -7.94 2.36
CA CYS A 79 -11.22 -7.78 3.79
C CYS A 79 -12.40 -8.45 4.52
N TYR A 80 -13.59 -8.45 3.95
CA TYR A 80 -14.74 -9.20 4.47
C TYR A 80 -15.33 -10.15 3.44
N ASP A 81 -15.74 -11.32 3.90
CA ASP A 81 -16.55 -12.26 3.11
C ASP A 81 -17.98 -11.71 3.01
N PRO A 82 -18.60 -11.63 1.82
CA PRO A 82 -20.01 -11.29 1.68
C PRO A 82 -20.97 -12.16 2.50
N LYS A 83 -20.58 -13.38 2.85
CA LYS A 83 -21.33 -14.31 3.71
C LYS A 83 -21.03 -14.15 5.19
N SER A 84 -20.23 -13.17 5.60
CA SER A 84 -20.06 -12.85 7.02
C SER A 84 -21.28 -12.09 7.58
N THR A 85 -21.52 -12.24 8.87
CA THR A 85 -22.49 -11.45 9.64
C THR A 85 -21.91 -10.10 10.05
N PHE A 86 -22.75 -9.20 10.60
CA PHE A 86 -22.26 -7.95 11.18
C PHE A 86 -21.30 -8.18 12.35
N GLN A 87 -21.61 -9.14 13.22
CA GLN A 87 -20.81 -9.45 14.41
C GLN A 87 -19.44 -10.02 14.02
N GLU A 88 -19.40 -10.99 13.11
CA GLU A 88 -18.12 -11.57 12.65
C GLU A 88 -17.21 -10.52 12.03
N ARG A 89 -17.77 -9.56 11.27
CA ARG A 89 -16.96 -8.47 10.72
C ARG A 89 -16.40 -7.55 11.79
N ASP A 90 -17.17 -7.28 12.84
CA ASP A 90 -16.69 -6.46 13.95
C ASP A 90 -15.56 -7.16 14.73
N GLU A 91 -15.69 -8.47 14.96
CA GLU A 91 -14.64 -9.30 15.56
C GLU A 91 -13.38 -9.35 14.69
N ILE A 92 -13.54 -9.51 13.37
CA ILE A 92 -12.43 -9.46 12.40
C ILE A 92 -11.73 -8.10 12.45
N ARG A 93 -12.50 -7.01 12.45
CA ARG A 93 -11.99 -5.64 12.52
C ARG A 93 -11.18 -5.43 13.79
N GLN A 94 -11.73 -5.79 14.95
CA GLN A 94 -11.05 -5.62 16.22
C GLN A 94 -9.74 -6.41 16.26
N ARG A 95 -9.78 -7.70 15.89
CA ARG A 95 -8.59 -8.56 15.83
C ARG A 95 -7.50 -7.98 14.91
N ARG A 96 -7.90 -7.45 13.76
CA ARG A 96 -7.00 -6.84 12.77
C ARG A 96 -6.36 -5.56 13.29
N ARG A 97 -7.12 -4.72 13.97
CA ARG A 97 -6.62 -3.50 14.61
C ARG A 97 -5.60 -3.84 15.70
N ASP A 98 -5.92 -4.81 16.55
CA ASP A 98 -5.00 -5.25 17.61
C ASP A 98 -3.70 -5.84 17.05
N LEU A 99 -3.80 -6.65 15.99
CA LEU A 99 -2.63 -7.22 15.32
C LEU A 99 -1.76 -6.15 14.66
N TYR A 100 -2.38 -5.21 13.94
CA TYR A 100 -1.66 -4.10 13.34
C TYR A 100 -0.94 -3.25 14.40
N ASN A 101 -1.62 -2.92 15.50
CA ASN A 101 -1.02 -2.16 16.59
C ASN A 101 0.15 -2.89 17.23
N THR A 102 0.08 -4.22 17.35
CA THR A 102 1.20 -5.04 17.83
C THR A 102 2.40 -4.95 16.90
N TRP A 103 2.19 -5.13 15.59
CA TRP A 103 3.28 -5.00 14.60
C TRP A 103 3.85 -3.59 14.53
N LYS A 104 3.00 -2.57 14.64
CA LYS A 104 3.43 -1.18 14.70
C LYS A 104 4.29 -0.92 15.93
N GLU A 105 3.93 -1.50 17.08
CA GLU A 105 4.73 -1.41 18.30
C GLU A 105 6.10 -2.10 18.16
N GLU A 106 6.14 -3.30 17.58
CA GLU A 106 7.39 -4.00 17.29
C GLU A 106 8.31 -3.17 16.38
N CYS A 107 7.74 -2.56 15.33
CA CYS A 107 8.48 -1.63 14.46
C CYS A 107 8.96 -0.40 15.22
N ARG A 108 8.17 0.13 16.15
CA ARG A 108 8.53 1.28 16.99
C ARG A 108 9.66 0.97 17.96
N ILE A 109 9.69 -0.23 18.54
CA ILE A 109 10.79 -0.67 19.41
C ILE A 109 12.11 -0.71 18.61
N LEU A 110 12.06 -1.18 17.36
CA LEU A 110 13.24 -1.23 16.48
C LEU A 110 13.63 0.15 15.93
N PHE A 111 12.65 0.99 15.62
CA PHE A 111 12.84 2.33 15.08
C PHE A 111 11.81 3.30 15.69
N PRO A 112 12.17 4.03 16.77
CA PRO A 112 11.23 4.84 17.59
C PRO A 112 10.41 5.89 16.84
N LEU A 113 10.78 6.21 15.60
CA LEU A 113 10.02 7.14 14.77
C LEU A 113 8.71 6.54 14.25
N VAL A 114 8.60 5.21 14.10
CA VAL A 114 7.35 4.54 13.69
C VAL A 114 6.24 4.82 14.70
N GLY A 115 5.12 5.37 14.24
CA GLY A 115 4.01 5.76 15.11
C GLY A 115 4.18 7.06 15.87
N SER A 116 5.28 7.80 15.66
CA SER A 116 5.52 9.09 16.34
C SER A 116 4.80 10.28 15.72
N GLY A 117 4.14 10.08 14.57
CA GLY A 117 3.61 11.18 13.75
C GLY A 117 4.67 11.92 12.94
N ARG A 118 5.89 11.35 12.85
CA ARG A 118 7.01 11.87 12.07
C ARG A 118 7.60 10.76 11.21
N PHE A 119 8.40 11.14 10.22
CA PHE A 119 9.07 10.21 9.31
C PHE A 119 10.39 10.83 8.80
N ILE A 120 11.26 10.00 8.22
CA ILE A 120 12.57 10.38 7.71
C ILE A 120 12.63 10.37 6.20
N THR A 121 13.47 11.23 5.63
CA THR A 121 13.84 11.23 4.20
C THR A 121 15.35 11.03 3.99
N ALA A 122 16.11 10.89 5.09
CA ALA A 122 17.55 10.64 5.08
C ALA A 122 17.84 9.22 5.59
N PRO A 123 18.91 8.56 5.10
CA PRO A 123 19.26 7.19 5.52
C PRO A 123 19.47 7.07 7.03
N ALA A 124 18.79 6.12 7.68
CA ALA A 124 18.94 5.88 9.12
C ALA A 124 20.17 5.05 9.48
N VAL A 125 20.55 4.12 8.60
CA VAL A 125 21.67 3.18 8.79
C VAL A 125 22.51 3.09 7.52
N ALA A 126 23.78 2.72 7.67
CA ALA A 126 24.67 2.34 6.59
C ALA A 126 24.47 0.85 6.25
N GLU A 127 24.99 0.42 5.09
CA GLU A 127 24.91 -0.97 4.62
C GLU A 127 25.55 -1.98 5.59
N ASP A 128 26.50 -1.53 6.41
CA ASP A 128 27.20 -2.36 7.41
C ASP A 128 26.44 -2.48 8.74
N GLY A 129 25.25 -1.90 8.85
CA GLY A 129 24.41 -1.87 10.05
C GLY A 129 24.78 -0.77 11.06
N THR A 130 25.74 0.10 10.72
CA THR A 130 26.09 1.26 11.54
C THR A 130 24.98 2.30 11.46
N GLN A 131 24.50 2.80 12.60
CA GLN A 131 23.51 3.87 12.62
C GLN A 131 24.15 5.19 12.14
N CYS A 132 23.56 5.80 11.10
CA CYS A 132 24.09 7.01 10.46
C CYS A 132 23.60 8.29 11.14
N LEU A 133 22.46 8.24 11.82
CA LEU A 133 21.79 9.39 12.41
C LEU A 133 21.18 8.99 13.76
N ASP A 134 21.42 9.83 14.78
CA ASP A 134 20.74 9.73 16.07
C ASP A 134 19.25 10.06 15.87
N PRO A 135 18.31 9.17 16.26
CA PRO A 135 16.88 9.44 16.22
C PRO A 135 16.44 10.74 16.91
N LEU A 136 17.20 11.25 17.91
CA LEU A 136 16.94 12.54 18.56
C LEU A 136 17.32 13.74 17.68
N VAL A 137 18.36 13.64 16.85
CA VAL A 137 18.81 14.75 15.97
C VAL A 137 17.79 15.05 14.85
N LEU A 138 16.89 14.10 14.58
CA LEU A 138 15.74 14.27 13.68
C LEU A 138 14.62 15.15 14.27
N LEU A 139 14.63 15.43 15.59
CA LEU A 139 13.68 16.37 16.21
C LEU A 139 14.01 17.83 15.90
N GLU A 140 15.27 18.17 15.62
CA GLU A 140 15.76 19.55 15.58
C GLU A 140 15.66 20.24 14.21
N LYS A 141 15.43 19.49 13.12
CA LYS A 141 15.42 20.05 11.74
C LYS A 141 14.02 20.32 11.17
N ASN A 142 13.03 20.66 11.99
CA ASN A 142 11.81 21.35 11.53
C ASN A 142 11.66 22.71 12.24
N PRO A 143 11.54 23.84 11.51
CA PRO A 143 12.06 25.13 11.93
C PRO A 143 10.97 26.06 12.47
N GLU A 144 10.47 25.83 13.69
CA GLU A 144 9.50 26.77 14.30
C GLU A 144 9.92 27.32 15.67
N ASN A 145 11.01 26.87 16.31
CA ASN A 145 11.46 27.48 17.57
C ASN A 145 12.98 27.36 17.82
N GLY A 146 13.75 28.34 17.34
CA GLY A 146 15.06 28.78 17.86
C GLY A 146 16.22 27.77 17.96
N PRO A 147 17.48 28.24 18.10
CA PRO A 147 18.60 27.36 18.39
C PRO A 147 18.58 26.94 19.86
N VAL A 148 18.48 25.65 20.14
CA VAL A 148 18.73 25.12 21.48
C VAL A 148 20.21 24.78 21.58
N VAL A 149 20.89 25.39 22.56
CA VAL A 149 22.30 25.18 22.86
C VAL A 149 22.46 23.82 23.55
N LEU A 150 23.26 22.93 22.98
CA LEU A 150 23.76 21.73 23.65
C LEU A 150 24.73 22.15 24.76
N GLN A 151 24.30 22.04 26.02
CA GLN A 151 25.20 21.96 27.17
C GLN A 151 25.14 20.56 27.77
N ASP A 152 26.30 19.91 27.79
CA ASP A 152 26.68 18.76 28.62
C ASP A 152 25.75 17.54 28.62
N VAL A 153 25.73 16.81 27.51
CA VAL A 153 25.42 15.37 27.57
C VAL A 153 26.61 14.61 26.98
N THR A 154 27.26 13.86 27.87
CA THR A 154 28.27 12.86 27.53
C THR A 154 27.77 11.97 26.39
N PRO A 155 28.61 11.66 25.38
CA PRO A 155 28.17 10.84 24.26
C PRO A 155 27.70 9.48 24.80
N PRO A 156 26.46 9.04 24.52
CA PRO A 156 26.02 7.72 24.97
C PRO A 156 26.92 6.67 24.31
N SER A 157 27.68 5.96 25.14
CA SER A 157 28.19 4.64 24.80
C SER A 157 27.03 3.76 24.33
N TYR A 158 27.28 2.89 23.35
CA TYR A 158 26.36 1.95 22.68
C TYR A 158 25.69 2.46 21.39
N LEU A 159 26.51 2.73 20.37
CA LEU A 159 26.16 2.31 19.01
C LEU A 159 26.12 0.77 19.00
N GLU A 160 25.01 0.18 19.43
CA GLU A 160 24.82 -1.25 19.21
C GLU A 160 24.73 -1.49 17.71
N LYS A 161 25.73 -2.18 17.17
CA LYS A 161 25.72 -2.61 15.79
C LYS A 161 24.55 -3.57 15.60
N ILE A 162 23.58 -3.16 14.78
CA ILE A 162 22.49 -4.05 14.39
C ILE A 162 23.09 -5.15 13.53
N THR A 163 22.91 -6.41 13.92
CA THR A 163 23.50 -7.56 13.21
C THR A 163 22.48 -8.31 12.35
N ASP A 164 21.18 -8.12 12.58
CA ASP A 164 20.13 -8.77 11.81
C ASP A 164 20.01 -8.14 10.43
N LYS A 165 20.38 -8.91 9.40
CA LYS A 165 20.34 -8.49 7.99
C LYS A 165 18.95 -8.05 7.53
N ARG A 166 17.87 -8.69 8.00
CA ARG A 166 16.50 -8.31 7.61
C ARG A 166 16.11 -6.96 8.22
N ILE A 167 16.55 -6.70 9.45
CA ILE A 167 16.32 -5.41 10.12
C ILE A 167 17.13 -4.30 9.43
N ILE A 168 18.41 -4.53 9.13
CA ILE A 168 19.24 -3.57 8.39
C ILE A 168 18.59 -3.25 7.05
N GLN A 169 18.19 -4.28 6.28
CA GLN A 169 17.55 -4.09 4.99
C GLN A 169 16.25 -3.27 5.12
N TRP A 170 15.41 -3.59 6.10
CA TRP A 170 14.20 -2.81 6.36
C TRP A 170 14.53 -1.35 6.70
N MET A 171 15.49 -1.08 7.59
CA MET A 171 15.90 0.28 7.95
C MET A 171 16.47 1.06 6.77
N LEU A 172 17.19 0.39 5.85
CA LEU A 172 17.64 1.00 4.60
C LEU A 172 16.45 1.44 3.73
N THR A 173 15.31 0.75 3.76
CA THR A 173 14.12 1.15 2.98
C THR A 173 13.37 2.36 3.55
N LEU A 174 13.46 2.63 4.86
CA LEU A 174 12.62 3.64 5.53
C LEU A 174 12.74 5.06 4.97
N HIS A 175 13.94 5.47 4.58
CA HIS A 175 14.17 6.78 3.97
C HIS A 175 13.59 6.87 2.56
N GLN A 176 13.68 5.79 1.78
CA GLN A 176 13.09 5.69 0.44
C GLN A 176 11.56 5.80 0.52
N ILE A 177 10.95 5.13 1.50
CA ILE A 177 9.51 5.27 1.79
C ILE A 177 9.19 6.74 2.08
N GLY A 178 9.96 7.41 2.92
CA GLY A 178 9.72 8.83 3.24
C GLY A 178 9.88 9.77 2.03
N LEU A 179 10.85 9.52 1.15
CA LEU A 179 11.00 10.27 -0.09
C LEU A 179 9.80 10.08 -1.04
N ASP A 180 9.20 8.90 -1.06
CA ASP A 180 7.99 8.62 -1.85
C ASP A 180 6.75 9.26 -1.24
N VAL A 181 6.58 9.15 0.09
CA VAL A 181 5.48 9.78 0.85
C VAL A 181 5.39 11.28 0.60
N VAL A 182 6.53 12.00 0.59
CA VAL A 182 6.55 13.45 0.31
C VAL A 182 6.11 13.76 -1.11
N ARG A 183 6.26 12.82 -2.05
CA ARG A 183 5.93 13.01 -3.47
C ARG A 183 4.51 12.57 -3.83
N THR A 184 3.89 11.69 -3.03
CA THR A 184 2.56 11.13 -3.28
C THR A 184 1.46 12.18 -3.19
N ASP A 185 0.61 12.22 -4.22
CA ASP A 185 -0.64 12.99 -4.32
C ASP A 185 -0.60 14.42 -3.75
N ARG A 186 0.51 15.13 -3.99
CA ARG A 186 0.77 16.48 -3.48
C ARG A 186 -0.28 17.52 -3.88
N THR A 187 -1.08 17.24 -4.90
CA THR A 187 -2.16 18.12 -5.36
C THR A 187 -3.43 18.00 -4.51
N LEU A 188 -3.54 16.98 -3.65
CA LEU A 188 -4.69 16.80 -2.76
C LEU A 188 -4.50 17.60 -1.46
N VAL A 189 -5.56 18.28 -1.03
CA VAL A 189 -5.61 18.98 0.27
C VAL A 189 -5.43 17.99 1.42
N PHE A 190 -5.85 16.73 1.24
CA PHE A 190 -5.69 15.67 2.22
C PHE A 190 -4.25 15.55 2.75
N TYR A 191 -3.25 15.69 1.88
CA TYR A 191 -1.83 15.56 2.24
C TYR A 191 -1.16 16.86 2.72
N GLU A 192 -1.91 17.95 2.92
CA GLU A 192 -1.40 19.12 3.65
C GLU A 192 -1.17 18.80 5.12
N LYS A 193 -1.98 17.91 5.69
CA LYS A 193 -1.85 17.49 7.07
C LYS A 193 -0.69 16.51 7.22
N LYS A 194 0.31 16.90 8.02
CA LYS A 194 1.46 16.05 8.34
C LYS A 194 1.04 14.70 8.95
N GLU A 195 -0.07 14.68 9.68
CA GLU A 195 -0.69 13.46 10.23
C GLU A 195 -1.02 12.42 9.15
N ASN A 196 -1.48 12.85 7.96
CA ASN A 196 -1.84 11.93 6.89
C ASN A 196 -0.59 11.40 6.16
N LEU A 197 0.47 12.22 6.07
CA LEU A 197 1.77 11.78 5.54
C LEU A 197 2.45 10.79 6.49
N SER A 198 2.43 11.05 7.80
CA SER A 198 3.00 10.12 8.79
C SER A 198 2.22 8.81 8.85
N LYS A 199 0.89 8.84 8.78
CA LYS A 199 0.06 7.63 8.63
C LYS A 199 0.47 6.80 7.41
N LEU A 200 0.65 7.43 6.25
CA LEU A 200 1.10 6.74 5.03
C LEU A 200 2.46 6.08 5.24
N TRP A 201 3.40 6.82 5.84
CA TRP A 201 4.74 6.30 6.12
C TRP A 201 4.71 5.14 7.13
N ASP A 202 3.90 5.23 8.20
CA ASP A 202 3.74 4.19 9.21
C ASP A 202 3.21 2.89 8.58
N ILE A 203 2.13 2.96 7.79
CA ILE A 203 1.55 1.79 7.11
C ILE A 203 2.57 1.10 6.22
N LEU A 204 3.27 1.86 5.38
CA LEU A 204 4.28 1.31 4.46
C LEU A 204 5.49 0.74 5.20
N SER A 205 5.92 1.38 6.28
CA SER A 205 7.04 0.91 7.10
C SER A 205 6.70 -0.40 7.80
N VAL A 206 5.48 -0.52 8.35
CA VAL A 206 4.99 -1.76 8.96
C VAL A 206 4.84 -2.85 7.90
N TYR A 207 4.25 -2.55 6.73
CA TYR A 207 4.12 -3.54 5.65
C TYR A 207 5.48 -4.10 5.22
N ALA A 208 6.46 -3.23 4.96
CA ALA A 208 7.80 -3.63 4.54
C ALA A 208 8.54 -4.49 5.57
N LYS A 209 8.17 -4.37 6.87
CA LYS A 209 8.74 -5.20 7.93
C LYS A 209 8.12 -6.59 7.98
N ILE A 210 6.80 -6.66 7.80
CA ILE A 210 6.01 -7.89 7.94
C ILE A 210 6.17 -8.78 6.72
N ASP A 211 6.05 -8.20 5.53
CA ASP A 211 6.23 -8.89 4.26
C ASP A 211 7.61 -8.54 3.71
N SER A 212 8.68 -9.06 4.34
CA SER A 212 10.05 -8.68 3.99
C SER A 212 10.52 -9.22 2.63
N ASP A 213 9.85 -10.24 2.12
CA ASP A 213 10.20 -10.87 0.84
C ASP A 213 9.75 -9.97 -0.32
N VAL A 214 8.60 -9.30 -0.15
CA VAL A 214 8.16 -8.22 -1.04
C VAL A 214 8.84 -6.91 -0.69
N GLY A 215 8.92 -6.59 0.60
CA GLY A 215 9.47 -5.36 1.13
C GLY A 215 8.70 -4.12 0.67
N TYR A 216 9.43 -3.06 0.30
CA TYR A 216 8.88 -1.84 -0.27
C TYR A 216 9.41 -1.62 -1.69
N GLY A 217 8.50 -1.46 -2.65
CA GLY A 217 8.77 -1.08 -4.03
C GLY A 217 8.25 0.33 -4.35
N GLN A 218 8.98 1.06 -5.20
CA GLN A 218 8.59 2.40 -5.63
C GLN A 218 7.22 2.40 -6.31
N GLY A 219 6.28 3.18 -5.77
CA GLY A 219 4.88 3.26 -6.25
C GLY A 219 3.87 2.63 -5.29
N MET A 220 4.33 1.87 -4.28
CA MET A 220 3.45 1.35 -3.24
C MET A 220 2.81 2.47 -2.39
N SER A 221 3.47 3.62 -2.24
CA SER A 221 2.87 4.80 -1.59
C SER A 221 1.62 5.30 -2.31
N ASP A 222 1.64 5.30 -3.64
CA ASP A 222 0.51 5.74 -4.47
C ASP A 222 -0.64 4.72 -4.45
N LEU A 223 -0.35 3.44 -4.17
CA LEU A 223 -1.36 2.40 -3.96
C LEU A 223 -2.00 2.45 -2.57
N CYS A 224 -1.20 2.82 -1.56
CA CYS A 224 -1.68 2.97 -0.21
C CYS A 224 -2.45 4.29 0.00
N SER A 225 -2.17 5.32 -0.80
CA SER A 225 -2.84 6.63 -0.70
C SER A 225 -4.38 6.56 -0.74
N PRO A 226 -5.01 5.88 -1.71
CA PRO A 226 -6.46 5.70 -1.71
C PRO A 226 -6.99 5.06 -0.42
N MET A 227 -6.24 4.13 0.21
CA MET A 227 -6.70 3.44 1.41
C MET A 227 -6.83 4.40 2.59
N ILE A 228 -5.82 5.25 2.80
CA ILE A 228 -5.84 6.21 3.90
C ILE A 228 -6.83 7.36 3.68
N ILE A 229 -7.13 7.68 2.41
CA ILE A 229 -8.15 8.69 2.07
C ILE A 229 -9.55 8.14 2.33
N LEU A 230 -9.77 6.84 2.06
CA LEU A 230 -11.09 6.21 2.15
C LEU A 230 -11.43 5.66 3.54
N LEU A 231 -10.42 5.32 4.33
CA LEU A 231 -10.58 4.64 5.62
C LEU A 231 -10.05 5.53 6.73
N ASN A 232 -10.86 5.74 7.77
CA ASN A 232 -10.53 6.63 8.87
C ASN A 232 -9.47 6.03 9.81
N ASP A 233 -9.54 4.71 10.01
CA ASP A 233 -8.64 3.97 10.88
C ASP A 233 -7.42 3.48 10.10
N GLU A 234 -6.23 3.70 10.67
CA GLU A 234 -4.95 3.37 10.05
C GLU A 234 -4.79 1.85 9.84
N ALA A 235 -5.27 1.03 10.77
CA ALA A 235 -5.19 -0.41 10.65
C ALA A 235 -6.11 -0.93 9.54
N ASP A 236 -7.33 -0.39 9.45
CA ASP A 236 -8.26 -0.77 8.38
C ASP A 236 -7.65 -0.44 7.00
N ALA A 237 -6.98 0.72 6.88
CA ALA A 237 -6.23 1.10 5.70
C ALA A 237 -5.06 0.15 5.40
N PHE A 238 -4.28 -0.23 6.42
CA PHE A 238 -3.22 -1.23 6.29
C PHE A 238 -3.75 -2.55 5.76
N TRP A 239 -4.85 -3.08 6.30
CA TRP A 239 -5.39 -4.36 5.85
C TRP A 239 -5.98 -4.30 4.45
N CYS A 240 -6.59 -3.18 4.06
CA CYS A 240 -7.03 -2.99 2.67
C CYS A 240 -5.83 -2.91 1.71
N PHE A 241 -4.76 -2.23 2.10
CA PHE A 241 -3.51 -2.18 1.35
C PHE A 241 -2.85 -3.56 1.24
N GLU A 242 -2.76 -4.30 2.33
CA GLU A 242 -2.19 -5.66 2.36
C GLU A 242 -2.94 -6.61 1.43
N ARG A 243 -4.28 -6.57 1.45
CA ARG A 243 -5.12 -7.38 0.55
C ARG A 243 -4.95 -6.99 -0.91
N LEU A 244 -4.77 -5.70 -1.19
CA LEU A 244 -4.45 -5.22 -2.54
C LEU A 244 -3.10 -5.81 -2.98
N MET A 245 -2.06 -5.70 -2.16
CA MET A 245 -0.72 -6.22 -2.47
C MET A 245 -0.72 -7.73 -2.70
N ARG A 246 -1.38 -8.51 -1.84
CA ARG A 246 -1.52 -9.96 -2.03
C ARG A 246 -2.17 -10.32 -3.35
N ARG A 247 -3.22 -9.60 -3.73
CA ARG A 247 -3.89 -9.85 -5.01
C ARG A 247 -2.99 -9.49 -6.17
N LEU A 248 -2.35 -8.32 -6.15
CA LEU A 248 -1.39 -7.94 -7.19
C LEU A 248 -0.27 -8.97 -7.33
N MET A 249 0.22 -9.51 -6.22
CA MET A 249 1.17 -10.60 -6.22
C MET A 249 0.58 -11.84 -6.89
N MET A 250 -0.55 -12.37 -6.41
CA MET A 250 -1.19 -13.55 -7.01
C MET A 250 -1.41 -13.40 -8.52
N TRP A 251 -1.83 -12.24 -9.01
CA TRP A 251 -1.99 -11.97 -10.44
C TRP A 251 -0.65 -11.95 -11.19
N ALA A 252 0.41 -11.41 -10.59
CA ALA A 252 1.74 -11.47 -11.16
C ALA A 252 2.29 -12.90 -11.18
N LEU A 253 1.95 -13.73 -10.19
CA LEU A 253 2.32 -15.14 -10.09
C LEU A 253 1.51 -16.03 -11.04
N GLU A 254 0.23 -15.76 -11.25
CA GLU A 254 -0.60 -16.52 -12.20
C GLU A 254 -0.12 -16.35 -13.65
N TYR A 255 0.63 -15.27 -13.93
CA TYR A 255 1.33 -15.05 -15.19
C TYR A 255 2.63 -15.88 -15.33
N ASP A 256 3.10 -16.50 -14.25
CA ASP A 256 4.24 -17.43 -14.20
C ASP A 256 3.93 -18.65 -13.29
N PRO A 257 3.34 -19.74 -13.85
CA PRO A 257 2.84 -20.89 -13.11
C PRO A 257 3.86 -21.60 -12.20
N ASP A 258 5.15 -21.40 -12.44
CA ASP A 258 6.23 -22.02 -11.65
C ASP A 258 6.46 -21.28 -10.32
N LEU A 259 6.02 -20.04 -10.18
CA LEU A 259 6.18 -19.20 -8.98
C LEU A 259 5.03 -19.38 -7.97
N PHE A 260 3.89 -19.90 -8.42
CA PHE A 260 2.73 -20.24 -7.58
C PHE A 260 3.07 -21.32 -6.52
N TRP A 261 3.83 -22.34 -6.90
CA TRP A 261 4.24 -23.43 -6.01
C TRP A 261 5.19 -22.97 -4.88
N MET A 262 5.98 -21.93 -5.11
CA MET A 262 6.89 -21.37 -4.11
C MET A 262 6.16 -20.62 -2.98
N TYR A 263 4.98 -20.06 -3.25
CA TYR A 263 4.19 -19.32 -2.27
C TYR A 263 3.28 -20.23 -1.42
N GLU A 264 2.88 -21.38 -1.96
CA GLU A 264 2.03 -22.36 -1.25
C GLU A 264 2.87 -23.26 -0.31
N GLU A 265 4.12 -23.57 -0.66
CA GLU A 265 5.02 -24.42 0.15
C GLU A 265 5.71 -23.70 1.33
N ALA A 266 5.60 -22.37 1.44
CA ALA A 266 6.27 -21.60 2.50
C ALA A 266 5.62 -21.73 3.89
N ASP A 267 4.46 -22.37 4.01
CA ASP A 267 3.73 -22.54 5.28
C ASP A 267 4.01 -23.90 5.97
N ASP A 268 4.81 -24.80 5.36
CA ASP A 268 5.16 -26.09 5.98
C ASP A 268 6.67 -26.40 5.90
N LYS A 269 7.32 -26.51 7.06
CA LYS A 269 8.77 -26.76 7.18
C LYS A 269 9.16 -28.16 6.66
N SER A 270 10.17 -28.25 5.78
CA SER A 270 11.32 -29.16 6.01
C SER A 270 12.49 -28.92 5.04
N GLU A 271 13.70 -28.97 5.61
CA GLU A 271 15.01 -28.94 4.95
C GLU A 271 15.21 -30.17 4.05
N GLU A 272 14.82 -30.13 2.77
CA GLU A 272 15.36 -31.09 1.78
C GLU A 272 15.21 -30.74 0.28
N PHE A 273 14.69 -29.56 -0.10
CA PHE A 273 14.40 -29.27 -1.53
C PHE A 273 15.47 -28.44 -2.28
N LYS A 274 16.74 -28.51 -1.87
CA LYS A 274 17.87 -27.87 -2.60
C LYS A 274 18.29 -28.60 -3.90
N GLY A 275 17.52 -29.59 -4.37
CA GLY A 275 18.02 -30.59 -5.33
C GLY A 275 17.59 -30.49 -6.79
N ARG A 276 16.58 -29.70 -7.19
CA ARG A 276 16.08 -29.76 -8.59
C ARG A 276 15.84 -28.38 -9.22
N MET A 277 16.93 -27.63 -9.35
CA MET A 277 17.00 -26.54 -10.32
C MET A 277 17.68 -27.06 -11.59
N LYS A 278 16.91 -27.53 -12.57
CA LYS A 278 17.34 -27.74 -13.97
C LYS A 278 16.14 -28.11 -14.84
N SER A 279 15.59 -27.12 -15.54
CA SER A 279 15.39 -27.17 -17.00
C SER A 279 14.64 -25.92 -17.43
N LEU A 280 15.36 -24.98 -18.02
CA LEU A 280 14.83 -23.91 -18.85
C LEU A 280 13.76 -24.45 -19.82
N ARG A 281 12.61 -23.77 -19.87
CA ARG A 281 11.90 -23.33 -21.09
C ARG A 281 10.52 -22.75 -20.73
N HIS A 282 10.43 -21.45 -20.45
CA HIS A 282 9.45 -20.57 -21.11
C HIS A 282 9.66 -19.06 -20.82
N TYR A 283 10.82 -18.51 -21.16
CA TYR A 283 11.02 -17.05 -21.05
C TYR A 283 10.40 -16.27 -22.23
N GLY A 284 9.70 -15.21 -21.89
CA GLY A 284 9.00 -14.29 -22.79
C GLY A 284 9.94 -13.37 -23.57
N LYS A 285 9.39 -12.63 -24.54
CA LYS A 285 10.14 -11.83 -25.53
C LYS A 285 11.08 -10.78 -24.89
N TYR A 286 10.70 -10.25 -23.72
CA TYR A 286 11.45 -9.21 -22.99
C TYR A 286 12.67 -9.77 -22.23
N GLU A 287 12.55 -10.97 -21.64
CA GLU A 287 13.65 -11.66 -20.96
C GLU A 287 14.74 -12.14 -21.93
N ARG A 288 14.37 -12.41 -23.19
CA ARG A 288 15.32 -12.72 -24.27
C ARG A 288 16.20 -11.53 -24.66
N GLU A 289 15.75 -10.29 -24.44
CA GLU A 289 16.54 -9.08 -24.71
C GLU A 289 17.45 -8.73 -23.52
N ASN A 290 16.98 -8.91 -22.28
CA ASN A 290 17.81 -8.68 -21.09
C ASN A 290 18.91 -9.73 -20.90
N MET A 291 18.66 -11.02 -21.20
CA MET A 291 19.73 -12.04 -21.19
C MET A 291 20.82 -11.81 -22.25
N LYS A 292 20.53 -11.02 -23.30
CA LYS A 292 21.55 -10.65 -24.30
C LYS A 292 22.46 -9.50 -23.84
N ASN A 293 22.03 -8.70 -22.86
CA ASN A 293 22.70 -7.46 -22.48
C ASN A 293 23.26 -7.42 -21.04
N GLY A 294 23.06 -8.44 -20.21
CA GLY A 294 23.57 -8.46 -18.82
C GLY A 294 24.42 -9.70 -18.52
N GLY A 295 25.74 -9.52 -18.52
CA GLY A 295 26.72 -10.58 -18.25
C GLY A 295 26.90 -10.90 -16.77
N LYS A 296 27.07 -12.21 -16.52
CA LYS A 296 27.88 -12.86 -15.46
C LYS A 296 28.19 -12.01 -14.23
N ASN A 297 27.47 -12.25 -13.14
CA ASN A 297 28.02 -12.74 -11.87
C ASN A 297 26.84 -13.16 -10.99
N GLY A 298 26.88 -14.40 -10.51
CA GLY A 298 25.84 -15.01 -9.68
C GLY A 298 26.00 -14.68 -8.21
N GLU A 299 25.01 -15.17 -7.46
CA GLU A 299 24.79 -15.06 -6.01
C GLU A 299 23.93 -13.87 -5.58
N ASP A 300 22.65 -13.90 -5.97
CA ASP A 300 21.48 -13.65 -5.13
C ASP A 300 20.22 -14.04 -5.94
N PRO A 301 19.18 -14.66 -5.34
CA PRO A 301 17.91 -14.83 -6.05
C PRO A 301 17.37 -13.44 -6.42
N PRO A 302 16.99 -13.19 -7.68
CA PRO A 302 16.49 -11.87 -8.05
C PRO A 302 15.19 -11.62 -7.26
N PHE A 303 15.18 -10.56 -6.45
CA PHE A 303 13.93 -9.99 -5.94
C PHE A 303 12.93 -9.88 -7.11
N PRO A 304 11.64 -10.19 -6.94
CA PRO A 304 10.74 -10.38 -8.08
C PRO A 304 10.63 -9.08 -8.88
N ILE A 305 11.30 -9.05 -10.03
CA ILE A 305 11.28 -7.94 -11.01
C ILE A 305 9.84 -7.59 -11.40
N SER A 306 8.90 -8.54 -11.24
CA SER A 306 7.46 -8.38 -11.38
C SER A 306 6.86 -7.32 -10.43
N VAL A 307 7.29 -7.23 -9.17
CA VAL A 307 6.78 -6.23 -8.20
C VAL A 307 7.22 -4.82 -8.59
N PHE A 308 8.47 -4.66 -9.03
CA PHE A 308 9.00 -3.37 -9.48
C PHE A 308 8.38 -2.92 -10.82
N LEU A 309 8.11 -3.85 -11.73
CA LEU A 309 7.35 -3.57 -12.96
C LEU A 309 5.92 -3.13 -12.64
N VAL A 310 5.23 -3.86 -11.77
CA VAL A 310 3.86 -3.54 -11.35
C VAL A 310 3.82 -2.20 -10.62
N ALA A 311 4.70 -1.94 -9.65
CA ALA A 311 4.73 -0.68 -8.90
C ALA A 311 5.14 0.53 -9.78
N SER A 312 6.05 0.35 -10.74
CA SER A 312 6.42 1.39 -11.73
C SER A 312 5.26 1.71 -12.68
N VAL A 313 4.54 0.70 -13.17
CA VAL A 313 3.32 0.87 -14.00
C VAL A 313 2.20 1.55 -13.20
N LEU A 314 2.08 1.23 -11.91
CA LEU A 314 1.05 1.79 -11.03
C LEU A 314 1.31 3.25 -10.66
N LYS A 315 2.58 3.65 -10.48
CA LYS A 315 2.98 5.05 -10.28
C LYS A 315 2.55 5.95 -11.44
N GLU A 316 2.63 5.48 -12.68
CA GLU A 316 2.19 6.24 -13.86
C GLU A 316 0.66 6.37 -13.97
N LYS A 317 -0.10 5.56 -13.23
CA LYS A 317 -1.57 5.44 -13.35
C LYS A 317 -2.31 5.71 -12.05
N SER A 318 -1.66 6.14 -10.97
CA SER A 318 -2.28 6.41 -9.65
C SER A 318 -3.42 7.45 -9.72
N ALA A 319 -3.19 8.56 -10.43
CA ALA A 319 -4.23 9.55 -10.71
C ALA A 319 -5.42 8.97 -11.51
N ILE A 320 -5.16 7.98 -12.36
CA ILE A 320 -6.20 7.26 -13.13
C ILE A 320 -6.96 6.28 -12.24
N LEU A 321 -6.29 5.60 -11.29
CA LEU A 321 -6.94 4.71 -10.33
C LEU A 321 -7.92 5.48 -9.43
N LEU A 322 -7.50 6.62 -8.87
CA LEU A 322 -8.35 7.47 -8.01
C LEU A 322 -9.55 8.07 -8.77
N GLN A 323 -9.36 8.44 -10.04
CA GLN A 323 -10.39 9.13 -10.82
C GLN A 323 -11.29 8.23 -11.67
N GLN A 324 -10.80 7.05 -12.07
CA GLN A 324 -11.44 6.21 -13.10
C GLN A 324 -11.80 4.80 -12.63
N ALA A 325 -11.19 4.27 -11.57
CA ALA A 325 -11.55 2.94 -11.07
C ALA A 325 -12.95 2.95 -10.44
N LYS A 326 -13.89 2.22 -11.03
CA LYS A 326 -15.26 2.11 -10.51
C LYS A 326 -15.43 0.88 -9.60
N GLY A 327 -14.48 -0.05 -9.63
CA GLY A 327 -14.41 -1.25 -8.80
C GLY A 327 -13.07 -1.99 -8.98
N LEU A 328 -12.89 -3.12 -8.29
CA LEU A 328 -11.64 -3.90 -8.32
C LEU A 328 -11.26 -4.34 -9.74
N ASP A 329 -12.23 -4.76 -10.56
CA ASP A 329 -11.96 -5.14 -11.95
C ASP A 329 -11.42 -3.98 -12.78
N ASP A 330 -11.78 -2.73 -12.48
CA ASP A 330 -11.22 -1.55 -13.15
C ASP A 330 -9.82 -1.23 -12.62
N VAL A 331 -9.56 -1.47 -11.33
CA VAL A 331 -8.20 -1.42 -10.77
C VAL A 331 -7.33 -2.45 -11.50
N VAL A 332 -7.75 -3.72 -11.53
CA VAL A 332 -7.04 -4.82 -12.21
C VAL A 332 -6.96 -4.61 -13.72
N LYS A 333 -8.00 -4.10 -14.40
CA LYS A 333 -7.93 -3.78 -15.85
C LYS A 333 -6.99 -2.62 -16.16
N VAL A 334 -6.97 -1.57 -15.33
CA VAL A 334 -5.96 -0.50 -15.46
C VAL A 334 -4.55 -1.06 -15.24
N CYS A 335 -4.41 -2.11 -14.42
CA CYS A 335 -3.15 -2.83 -14.24
C CYS A 335 -2.80 -3.77 -15.42
N THR A 336 -3.79 -4.39 -16.08
CA THR A 336 -3.58 -5.42 -17.12
C THR A 336 -3.71 -4.93 -18.57
N SER A 337 -4.22 -3.71 -18.82
CA SER A 337 -4.39 -3.16 -20.17
C SER A 337 -3.11 -2.53 -20.76
N LEU A 338 -1.97 -3.23 -20.67
CA LEU A 338 -0.73 -2.89 -21.38
C LEU A 338 -0.50 -3.86 -22.56
N PRO A 339 0.14 -3.39 -23.66
CA PRO A 339 0.59 -4.25 -24.76
C PRO A 339 1.83 -5.10 -24.41
#